data_AF-A0A016TS67-F1
#
_entry.id   AF-A0A016TS67-F1
#
_cell.length_a   1.000
_cell.length_b   1.000
_cell.length_c   1.000
_cell.angle_alpha   90.00
_cell.angle_beta   90.00
_cell.angle_gamma   90.00
#
_symmetry.space_group_name_H-M   'P 1'
#
loop_
_entity.id
_entity.type
_entity.pdbx_description
1 polymer ?
#
loop_
_entity_poly.entity_id
_entity_poly.type
_entity_poly.pdbx_seq_one_letter_code
_entity_poly.pdbx_strand_id
1 'polypeptide(L)'
;MFADELVETFARFGPLVVDWPNKNDTKSYYPPKGYVFLIFNHETSVRTLVQHCTIEDEKLFLFISSPMNTEKLKVQIRPWRLADADYLVDVNVPINLRRVVFVGGVPRPIRAVELAHIMDRLYGSVACAGIDTDVEYKYPKGAGRVAFTNYNSYMKAITERYAQLSHGEVEKRVEMKPYVLDDQICEECIREPNGGKHAPFFCPHLECLQYYCESCWTSMHGSPSREHHKPLVKEA
;
A
#
# COMPACT_ATOMS: atom_id res chain seq x y z
N MET A 1 27.12 16.38 1.81
CA MET A 1 27.79 16.37 0.48
C MET A 1 26.89 15.74 -0.57
N PHE A 2 26.70 14.42 -0.64
CA PHE A 2 25.87 13.80 -1.71
C PHE A 2 24.41 14.25 -1.74
N ALA A 3 23.73 14.33 -0.59
CA ALA A 3 22.34 14.79 -0.53
C ALA A 3 22.19 16.28 -0.89
N ASP A 4 23.12 17.11 -0.41
CA ASP A 4 23.12 18.56 -0.69
C ASP A 4 23.38 18.81 -2.18
N GLU A 5 24.30 18.06 -2.80
CA GLU A 5 24.55 18.09 -4.25
C GLU A 5 23.30 17.72 -5.06
N LEU A 6 22.53 16.71 -4.62
CA LEU A 6 21.26 16.36 -5.26
C LEU A 6 20.24 17.48 -5.07
N VAL A 7 20.13 18.08 -3.88
CA VAL A 7 19.26 19.24 -3.66
C VAL A 7 19.64 20.37 -4.61
N GLU A 8 20.91 20.76 -4.69
CA GLU A 8 21.39 21.81 -5.60
C GLU A 8 21.11 21.46 -7.08
N THR A 9 21.35 20.20 -7.46
CA THR A 9 21.13 19.73 -8.83
C THR A 9 19.66 19.84 -9.24
N PHE A 10 18.74 19.42 -8.37
CA PHE A 10 17.31 19.35 -8.67
C PHE A 10 16.54 20.61 -8.27
N ALA A 11 17.12 21.52 -7.48
CA ALA A 11 16.53 22.81 -7.10
C ALA A 11 16.20 23.68 -8.32
N ARG A 12 16.87 23.46 -9.46
CA ARG A 12 16.55 24.12 -10.75
C ARG A 12 15.11 23.88 -11.21
N PHE A 13 14.48 22.80 -10.77
CA PHE A 13 13.09 22.47 -11.10
C PHE A 13 12.11 23.01 -10.06
N GLY A 14 12.58 23.40 -8.88
CA GLY A 14 11.80 23.98 -7.79
C GLY A 14 12.25 23.49 -6.40
N PRO A 15 11.67 24.03 -5.32
CA PRO A 15 12.00 23.63 -3.96
C PRO A 15 11.69 22.15 -3.69
N LEU A 16 12.65 21.45 -3.10
CA LEU A 16 12.54 20.02 -2.80
C LEU A 16 13.30 19.61 -1.54
N VAL A 17 12.94 18.42 -1.03
CA VAL A 17 13.70 17.66 -0.04
C VAL A 17 14.13 16.33 -0.64
N VAL A 18 15.36 15.90 -0.34
CA VAL A 18 15.87 14.57 -0.71
C VAL A 18 15.79 13.66 0.51
N ASP A 19 15.15 12.50 0.38
CA ASP A 19 14.98 11.54 1.47
C ASP A 19 15.28 10.08 1.05
N TRP A 20 15.55 9.20 2.02
CA TRP A 20 15.69 7.76 1.82
C TRP A 20 15.45 7.01 3.13
N PRO A 21 15.12 5.70 3.08
CA PRO A 21 14.83 4.94 4.29
C PRO A 21 16.01 4.95 5.28
N ASN A 22 15.73 5.14 6.57
CA ASN A 22 16.70 5.17 7.67
C ASN A 22 17.75 6.29 7.63
N LYS A 23 17.49 7.38 6.87
CA LYS A 23 18.38 8.55 6.77
C LYS A 23 18.75 9.15 8.14
N ASN A 24 17.77 9.28 9.03
CA ASN A 24 17.97 9.91 10.35
C ASN A 24 18.58 8.96 11.40
N ASP A 25 18.37 7.65 11.28
CA ASP A 25 18.81 6.67 12.28
C ASP A 25 20.27 6.26 12.12
N THR A 26 20.79 6.24 10.88
CA THR A 26 22.09 5.62 10.59
C THR A 26 23.26 6.59 10.53
N LYS A 27 23.04 7.91 10.60
CA LYS A 27 24.03 8.95 10.23
C LYS A 27 24.72 8.66 8.87
N SER A 28 24.13 7.80 8.04
CA SER A 28 24.67 7.40 6.75
C SER A 28 24.28 8.44 5.73
N TYR A 29 25.27 9.16 5.22
CA TYR A 29 25.10 10.17 4.17
C TYR A 29 24.83 9.56 2.78
N TYR A 30 24.94 8.23 2.65
CA TYR A 30 24.74 7.50 1.40
C TYR A 30 23.53 6.58 1.47
N PRO A 31 22.69 6.53 0.42
CA PRO A 31 21.55 5.64 0.36
C PRO A 31 22.01 4.18 0.21
N PRO A 32 21.62 3.27 1.12
CA PRO A 32 22.13 1.90 1.15
C PRO A 32 21.73 1.03 -0.06
N LYS A 33 20.74 1.48 -0.86
CA LYS A 33 20.16 0.72 -1.98
C LYS A 33 20.30 1.43 -3.34
N GLY A 34 21.13 2.49 -3.42
CA GLY A 34 21.38 3.19 -4.67
C GLY A 34 20.21 4.00 -5.24
N TYR A 35 19.18 4.29 -4.43
CA TYR A 35 18.08 5.17 -4.82
C TYR A 35 17.74 6.17 -3.71
N VAL A 36 17.13 7.28 -4.09
CA VAL A 36 16.62 8.33 -3.20
C VAL A 36 15.21 8.74 -3.63
N PHE A 37 14.49 9.41 -2.74
CA PHE A 37 13.23 10.08 -3.03
C PHE A 37 13.46 11.58 -3.18
N LEU A 38 12.91 12.15 -4.25
CA LEU A 38 12.81 13.59 -4.44
C LEU A 38 11.38 14.01 -4.09
N ILE A 39 11.21 14.85 -3.08
CA ILE A 39 9.92 15.34 -2.61
C ILE A 39 9.86 16.83 -2.94
N PHE A 40 9.16 17.19 -4.00
CA PHE A 40 8.96 18.59 -4.39
C PHE A 40 7.75 19.19 -3.69
N ASN A 41 7.83 20.47 -3.34
CA ASN A 41 6.71 21.20 -2.73
C ASN A 41 5.55 21.44 -3.71
N HIS A 42 5.83 21.41 -5.02
CA HIS A 42 4.87 21.73 -6.06
C HIS A 42 4.85 20.66 -7.17
N GLU A 43 3.65 20.30 -7.63
CA GLU A 43 3.46 19.37 -8.74
C GLU A 43 4.10 19.89 -10.05
N THR A 44 4.07 21.21 -10.27
CA THR A 44 4.69 21.86 -11.44
C THR A 44 6.19 21.60 -11.52
N SER A 45 6.88 21.48 -10.38
CA SER A 45 8.30 21.12 -10.33
C SER A 45 8.54 19.70 -10.84
N VAL A 46 7.69 18.76 -10.44
CA VAL A 46 7.75 17.36 -10.93
C VAL A 46 7.48 17.31 -12.43
N ARG A 47 6.47 18.04 -12.93
CA ARG A 47 6.17 18.13 -14.36
C ARG A 47 7.35 18.69 -15.16
N THR A 48 7.96 19.78 -14.68
CA THR A 48 9.15 20.39 -15.30
C THR A 48 10.32 19.41 -15.32
N LEU A 49 10.59 18.70 -14.22
CA LEU A 49 11.62 17.66 -14.17
C LEU A 49 11.38 16.56 -15.22
N VAL A 50 10.16 16.03 -15.30
CA VAL A 50 9.80 14.98 -16.26
C VAL A 50 9.97 15.45 -17.70
N GLN A 51 9.62 16.70 -18.01
CA GLN A 51 9.83 17.28 -19.35
C GLN A 51 11.30 17.40 -19.76
N HIS A 52 12.22 17.47 -18.80
CA HIS A 52 13.67 17.51 -19.06
C HIS A 52 14.32 16.13 -19.10
N CYS A 53 13.56 15.06 -18.83
CA CYS A 53 14.07 13.70 -18.91
C CYS A 53 14.07 13.19 -20.35
N THR A 54 15.03 12.33 -20.69
CA THR A 54 15.01 11.53 -21.91
C THR A 54 14.22 10.24 -21.65
N ILE A 55 13.47 9.77 -22.65
CA ILE A 55 12.71 8.52 -22.57
C ILE A 55 13.47 7.43 -23.31
N GLU A 56 13.74 6.31 -22.62
CA GLU A 56 14.33 5.11 -23.19
C GLU A 56 13.63 3.88 -22.60
N ASP A 57 13.12 2.97 -23.43
CA ASP A 57 12.35 1.79 -23.00
C ASP A 57 11.22 2.10 -21.99
N GLU A 58 10.41 3.14 -22.27
CA GLU A 58 9.35 3.65 -21.37
C GLU A 58 9.83 4.15 -19.99
N LYS A 59 11.13 4.27 -19.79
CA LYS A 59 11.75 4.78 -18.56
C LYS A 59 12.29 6.20 -18.79
N LEU A 60 12.18 7.03 -17.77
CA LEU A 60 12.70 8.39 -17.79
C LEU A 60 14.12 8.40 -17.23
N PHE A 61 15.01 9.11 -17.91
CA PHE A 61 16.40 9.28 -17.50
C PHE A 61 16.78 10.76 -17.50
N LEU A 62 17.65 11.15 -16.58
CA LEU A 62 18.26 12.47 -16.53
C LEU A 62 19.77 12.33 -16.37
N PHE A 63 20.52 13.17 -17.07
CA PHE A 63 21.96 13.25 -16.89
C PHE A 63 22.29 14.36 -15.89
N ILE A 64 22.93 13.98 -14.77
CA ILE A 64 23.36 14.91 -13.73
C ILE A 64 24.90 14.96 -13.67
N SER A 65 25.44 16.13 -13.39
CA SER A 65 26.88 16.28 -13.15
C SER A 65 27.19 15.92 -11.69
N SER A 66 28.29 15.22 -11.44
CA SER A 66 28.79 14.97 -10.09
C SER A 66 30.16 15.63 -9.93
N PRO A 67 30.45 16.29 -8.80
CA PRO A 67 31.79 16.82 -8.52
C PRO A 67 32.87 15.72 -8.51
N MET A 68 32.48 14.46 -8.26
CA MET A 68 33.39 13.32 -8.17
C MET A 68 33.58 12.58 -9.50
N ASN A 69 32.82 12.94 -10.55
CA ASN A 69 32.93 12.30 -11.87
C ASN A 69 32.93 13.35 -12.98
N THR A 70 33.95 13.33 -13.83
CA THR A 70 34.05 14.20 -15.01
C THR A 70 32.97 13.88 -16.05
N GLU A 71 32.43 12.66 -16.06
CA GLU A 71 31.32 12.27 -16.91
C GLU A 71 29.96 12.49 -16.22
N LYS A 72 28.94 12.84 -17.03
CA LYS A 72 27.57 12.98 -16.52
C LYS A 72 27.03 11.61 -16.10
N LEU A 73 26.52 11.53 -14.88
CA LEU A 73 25.84 10.36 -14.37
C LEU A 73 24.43 10.27 -14.96
N LYS A 74 24.10 9.14 -15.57
CA LYS A 74 22.74 8.84 -16.02
C LYS A 74 21.93 8.26 -14.87
N VAL A 75 20.91 8.98 -14.41
CA VAL A 75 20.02 8.54 -13.34
C VAL A 75 18.62 8.25 -13.89
N GLN A 76 17.97 7.21 -13.35
CA GLN A 76 16.59 6.91 -13.68
C GLN A 76 15.64 7.73 -12.80
N ILE A 77 14.69 8.43 -13.42
CA ILE A 77 13.62 9.16 -12.74
C ILE A 77 12.34 8.33 -12.81
N ARG A 78 11.70 8.08 -11.67
CA ARG A 78 10.46 7.28 -11.58
C ARG A 78 9.39 8.07 -10.83
N PRO A 79 8.63 8.95 -11.51
CA PRO A 79 7.55 9.68 -10.87
C PRO A 79 6.41 8.72 -10.49
N TRP A 80 5.81 8.94 -9.33
CA TRP A 80 4.57 8.27 -8.97
C TRP A 80 3.39 9.01 -9.60
N ARG A 81 2.55 8.31 -10.37
CA ARG A 81 1.35 8.90 -10.94
C ARG A 81 0.19 8.66 -9.97
N LEU A 82 -0.54 9.71 -9.64
CA LEU A 82 -1.71 9.60 -8.76
C LEU A 82 -2.78 8.65 -9.34
N ALA A 83 -2.91 8.60 -10.66
CA ALA A 83 -3.80 7.68 -11.35
C ALA A 83 -3.44 6.20 -11.19
N ASP A 84 -2.21 5.88 -10.77
CA ASP A 84 -1.77 4.50 -10.52
C ASP A 84 -2.11 4.02 -9.10
N ALA A 85 -2.66 4.89 -8.25
CA ALA A 85 -3.01 4.58 -6.87
C ALA A 85 -4.27 3.74 -6.74
N ASP A 86 -5.23 3.86 -7.67
CA ASP A 86 -6.49 3.14 -7.62
C ASP A 86 -6.82 2.55 -9.00
N TYR A 87 -7.45 1.37 -9.00
CA TYR A 87 -7.87 0.71 -10.22
C TYR A 87 -9.18 -0.05 -10.01
N LEU A 88 -10.17 0.24 -10.86
CA LEU A 88 -11.45 -0.45 -10.92
C LEU A 88 -11.45 -1.37 -12.14
N VAL A 89 -11.77 -2.65 -11.96
CA VAL A 89 -11.91 -3.61 -13.07
C VAL A 89 -13.18 -3.33 -13.86
N ASP A 90 -14.29 -3.10 -13.16
CA ASP A 90 -15.58 -2.70 -13.72
C ASP A 90 -16.25 -1.67 -12.81
N VAL A 91 -16.53 -0.48 -13.36
CA VAL A 91 -17.16 0.64 -12.64
C VAL A 91 -18.62 0.37 -12.26
N ASN A 92 -19.27 -0.63 -12.87
CA ASN A 92 -20.66 -0.97 -12.61
C ASN A 92 -20.82 -2.02 -11.50
N VAL A 93 -19.72 -2.64 -11.05
CA VAL A 93 -19.78 -3.67 -10.02
C VAL A 93 -19.69 -3.00 -8.63
N PRO A 94 -20.73 -3.12 -7.79
CA PRO A 94 -20.69 -2.54 -6.46
C PRO A 94 -19.64 -3.24 -5.59
N ILE A 95 -18.79 -2.44 -4.94
CA ILE A 95 -17.73 -2.93 -4.06
C ILE A 95 -18.32 -3.22 -2.68
N ASN A 96 -18.22 -4.47 -2.24
CA ASN A 96 -18.53 -4.83 -0.86
C ASN A 96 -17.27 -4.70 0.01
N LEU A 97 -17.25 -3.71 0.90
CA LEU A 97 -16.11 -3.43 1.78
C LEU A 97 -15.78 -4.59 2.74
N ARG A 98 -16.72 -5.50 3.02
CA ARG A 98 -16.47 -6.73 3.80
C ARG A 98 -15.69 -7.80 3.04
N ARG A 99 -15.49 -7.63 1.72
CA ARG A 99 -14.72 -8.53 0.85
C ARG A 99 -13.40 -7.90 0.40
N VAL A 100 -12.87 -6.99 1.20
CA VAL A 100 -11.60 -6.33 0.97
C VAL A 100 -10.51 -7.01 1.79
N VAL A 101 -9.39 -7.27 1.13
CA VAL A 101 -8.17 -7.81 1.73
C VAL A 101 -7.13 -6.70 1.77
N PHE A 102 -6.51 -6.51 2.93
CA PHE A 102 -5.27 -5.75 3.07
C PHE A 102 -4.10 -6.61 2.60
N VAL A 103 -3.23 -6.04 1.77
CA VAL A 103 -2.02 -6.69 1.25
C VAL A 103 -0.80 -5.90 1.72
N GLY A 104 -0.07 -6.47 2.68
CA GLY A 104 1.16 -5.88 3.23
C GLY A 104 2.42 -6.39 2.53
N GLY A 105 3.45 -5.55 2.45
CA GLY A 105 4.76 -5.92 1.88
C GLY A 105 4.86 -5.75 0.36
N VAL A 106 3.85 -5.14 -0.25
CA VAL A 106 3.73 -4.85 -1.67
C VAL A 106 4.97 -4.05 -2.17
N PRO A 107 5.60 -4.40 -3.31
CA PRO A 107 6.69 -3.60 -3.87
C PRO A 107 6.22 -2.17 -4.18
N ARG A 108 6.91 -1.14 -3.64
CA ARG A 108 6.51 0.28 -3.86
C ARG A 108 6.30 0.71 -5.32
N PRO A 109 7.02 0.16 -6.32
CA PRO A 109 6.78 0.57 -7.70
C PRO A 109 5.55 -0.03 -8.37
N ILE A 110 4.86 -0.99 -7.74
CA ILE A 110 3.70 -1.62 -8.34
C ILE A 110 2.51 -0.68 -8.36
N ARG A 111 1.77 -0.73 -9.46
CA ARG A 111 0.56 0.06 -9.68
C ARG A 111 -0.68 -0.72 -9.26
N ALA A 112 -1.77 -0.04 -8.93
CA ALA A 112 -3.03 -0.69 -8.54
C ALA A 112 -3.53 -1.69 -9.60
N VAL A 113 -3.42 -1.34 -10.88
CA VAL A 113 -3.80 -2.22 -11.99
C VAL A 113 -2.99 -3.53 -12.02
N GLU A 114 -1.70 -3.45 -11.71
CA GLU A 114 -0.82 -4.62 -11.69
C GLU A 114 -1.14 -5.51 -10.48
N LEU A 115 -1.36 -4.91 -9.31
CA LEU A 115 -1.80 -5.63 -8.12
C LEU A 115 -3.13 -6.34 -8.37
N ALA A 116 -4.11 -5.66 -8.99
CA ALA A 116 -5.39 -6.24 -9.35
C ALA A 116 -5.23 -7.46 -10.25
N HIS A 117 -4.46 -7.37 -11.34
CA HIS A 117 -4.24 -8.48 -12.26
C HIS A 117 -3.50 -9.66 -11.63
N ILE A 118 -2.49 -9.41 -10.78
CA ILE A 118 -1.80 -10.48 -10.07
C ILE A 118 -2.77 -11.21 -9.15
N MET A 119 -3.56 -10.47 -8.37
CA MET A 119 -4.49 -11.04 -7.41
C MET A 119 -5.66 -11.76 -8.09
N ASP A 120 -6.10 -11.26 -9.26
CA ASP A 120 -7.10 -11.93 -10.08
C ASP A 120 -6.58 -13.25 -10.67
N ARG A 121 -5.31 -13.31 -11.07
CA ARG A 121 -4.70 -14.58 -11.49
C ARG A 121 -4.58 -15.60 -10.36
N LEU A 122 -4.33 -15.15 -9.13
CA LEU A 122 -4.17 -16.03 -7.96
C LEU A 122 -5.52 -16.53 -7.42
N TYR A 123 -6.49 -15.64 -7.28
CA TYR A 123 -7.73 -15.90 -6.54
C TYR A 123 -9.02 -15.71 -7.37
N GLY A 124 -8.91 -15.02 -8.51
CA GLY A 124 -10.02 -14.65 -9.39
C GLY A 124 -10.93 -13.57 -8.82
N SER A 125 -11.77 -13.01 -9.70
CA SER A 125 -12.91 -12.16 -9.32
C SER A 125 -12.53 -10.91 -8.51
N VAL A 126 -11.43 -10.26 -8.89
CA VAL A 126 -11.07 -8.95 -8.34
C VAL A 126 -12.02 -7.89 -8.89
N ALA A 127 -12.57 -7.05 -8.01
CA ALA A 127 -13.40 -5.90 -8.35
C ALA A 127 -12.55 -4.63 -8.53
N CYS A 128 -11.60 -4.42 -7.61
CA CYS A 128 -10.69 -3.29 -7.63
C CYS A 128 -9.46 -3.55 -6.79
N ALA A 129 -8.44 -2.73 -7.00
CA ALA A 129 -7.30 -2.62 -6.10
C ALA A 129 -6.94 -1.16 -5.86
N GLY A 130 -6.30 -0.91 -4.72
CA GLY A 130 -5.73 0.37 -4.35
C GLY A 130 -4.36 0.20 -3.71
N ILE A 131 -3.46 1.16 -3.92
CA ILE A 131 -2.15 1.23 -3.28
C ILE A 131 -2.23 2.21 -2.12
N ASP A 132 -1.79 1.77 -0.94
CA ASP A 132 -1.77 2.63 0.23
C ASP A 132 -0.64 3.64 0.09
N THR A 133 -1.03 4.91 -0.03
CA THR A 133 -0.11 6.03 -0.14
C THR A 133 0.00 6.81 1.16
N ASP A 134 1.09 7.55 1.31
CA ASP A 134 1.22 8.55 2.35
C ASP A 134 0.15 9.65 2.26
N VAL A 135 -0.32 10.15 3.40
CA VAL A 135 -1.39 11.16 3.43
C VAL A 135 -0.89 12.50 2.90
N GLU A 136 0.34 12.87 3.27
CA GLU A 136 0.98 14.14 2.91
C GLU A 136 1.55 14.05 1.50
N TYR A 137 2.38 13.04 1.22
CA TYR A 137 3.14 12.98 -0.04
C TYR A 137 2.49 12.17 -1.16
N LYS A 138 1.36 11.50 -0.88
CA LYS A 138 0.66 10.61 -1.83
C LYS A 138 1.57 9.56 -2.48
N TYR A 139 2.64 9.15 -1.79
CA TYR A 139 3.62 8.19 -2.28
C TYR A 139 3.38 6.78 -1.71
N PRO A 140 3.58 5.68 -2.47
CA PRO A 140 3.35 4.31 -2.00
C PRO A 140 4.12 3.93 -0.74
N LYS A 141 3.41 3.40 0.26
CA LYS A 141 3.98 2.92 1.53
C LYS A 141 4.47 1.47 1.47
N GLY A 142 4.10 0.73 0.44
CA GLY A 142 4.41 -0.71 0.29
C GLY A 142 3.32 -1.61 0.89
N ALA A 143 2.08 -1.14 0.82
CA ALA A 143 0.87 -1.88 1.13
C ALA A 143 -0.23 -1.51 0.11
N GLY A 144 -1.30 -2.29 0.08
CA GLY A 144 -2.45 -2.03 -0.76
C GLY A 144 -3.69 -2.79 -0.30
N ARG A 145 -4.76 -2.62 -1.04
CA ARG A 145 -6.08 -3.22 -0.78
C ARG A 145 -6.61 -3.85 -2.06
N VAL A 146 -7.30 -4.97 -1.93
CA VAL A 146 -7.90 -5.68 -3.05
C VAL A 146 -9.31 -6.09 -2.66
N ALA A 147 -10.30 -5.66 -3.42
CA ALA A 147 -11.69 -6.05 -3.21
C ALA A 147 -12.06 -7.19 -4.17
N PHE A 148 -12.82 -8.16 -3.66
CA PHE A 148 -13.34 -9.27 -4.47
C PHE A 148 -14.84 -9.15 -4.69
N THR A 149 -15.29 -9.53 -5.89
CA THR A 149 -16.72 -9.52 -6.23
C THR A 149 -17.50 -10.64 -5.52
N ASN A 150 -16.84 -11.75 -5.17
CA ASN A 150 -17.44 -12.89 -4.51
C ASN A 150 -16.69 -13.32 -3.23
N TYR A 151 -17.42 -14.01 -2.35
CA TYR A 151 -16.89 -14.44 -1.05
C TYR A 151 -15.85 -15.56 -1.15
N ASN A 152 -15.95 -16.43 -2.16
CA ASN A 152 -15.02 -17.55 -2.33
C ASN A 152 -13.59 -17.07 -2.62
N SER A 153 -13.41 -16.12 -3.54
CA SER A 153 -12.11 -15.53 -3.86
C SER A 153 -11.51 -14.78 -2.67
N TYR A 154 -12.34 -14.03 -1.95
CA TYR A 154 -11.96 -13.38 -0.69
C TYR A 154 -11.45 -14.41 0.34
N MET A 155 -12.21 -15.49 0.57
CA MET A 155 -11.85 -16.52 1.55
C MET A 155 -10.57 -17.28 1.17
N LYS A 156 -10.36 -17.56 -0.12
CA LYS A 156 -9.09 -18.16 -0.59
C LYS A 156 -7.89 -17.28 -0.22
N ALA A 157 -7.97 -15.98 -0.52
CA ALA A 157 -6.89 -15.04 -0.22
C ALA A 157 -6.60 -14.93 1.30
N ILE A 158 -7.64 -14.84 2.13
CA ILE A 158 -7.47 -14.76 3.60
C ILE A 158 -6.93 -16.08 4.17
N THR A 159 -7.38 -17.22 3.67
CA THR A 159 -6.94 -18.55 4.13
C THR A 159 -5.47 -18.79 3.80
N GLU A 160 -5.03 -18.41 2.60
CA GLU A 160 -3.64 -18.59 2.18
C GLU A 160 -2.67 -17.70 2.97
N ARG A 161 -3.13 -16.51 3.40
CA ARG A 161 -2.43 -15.52 4.25
C ARG A 161 -1.13 -14.96 3.68
N TYR A 162 -0.36 -15.71 2.89
CA TYR A 162 0.87 -15.26 2.26
C TYR A 162 0.90 -15.68 0.81
N ALA A 163 1.32 -14.79 -0.08
CA ALA A 163 1.53 -15.09 -1.48
C ALA A 163 2.87 -14.55 -1.96
N GLN A 164 3.42 -15.15 -3.01
CA GLN A 164 4.57 -14.58 -3.71
C GLN A 164 4.08 -13.65 -4.80
N LEU A 165 4.50 -12.38 -4.72
CA LEU A 165 4.19 -11.35 -5.71
C LEU A 165 5.46 -11.03 -6.50
N SER A 166 5.41 -11.25 -7.81
CA SER A 166 6.50 -10.92 -8.73
C SER A 166 6.17 -9.66 -9.53
N HIS A 167 7.07 -8.67 -9.50
CA HIS A 167 6.96 -7.42 -10.26
C HIS A 167 8.33 -7.07 -10.86
N GLY A 168 8.47 -7.28 -12.18
CA GLY A 168 9.76 -7.20 -12.86
C GLY A 168 10.73 -8.24 -12.29
N GLU A 169 11.92 -7.78 -11.88
CA GLU A 169 12.95 -8.63 -11.25
C GLU A 169 12.75 -8.80 -9.73
N VAL A 170 11.75 -8.14 -9.15
CA VAL A 170 11.51 -8.17 -7.71
C VAL A 170 10.46 -9.23 -7.40
N GLU A 171 10.86 -10.22 -6.61
CA GLU A 171 9.91 -11.11 -5.95
C GLU A 171 9.82 -10.78 -4.47
N LYS A 172 8.59 -10.64 -3.98
CA LYS A 172 8.33 -10.40 -2.56
C LYS A 172 7.21 -11.30 -2.06
N ARG A 173 7.42 -11.83 -0.87
CA ARG A 173 6.36 -12.45 -0.09
C ARG A 173 5.49 -11.33 0.51
N VAL A 174 4.21 -11.32 0.16
CA VAL A 174 3.20 -10.40 0.70
C VAL A 174 2.35 -11.11 1.74
N GLU A 175 1.82 -10.36 2.70
CA GLU A 175 0.87 -10.85 3.71
C GLU A 175 -0.53 -10.31 3.43
N MET A 176 -1.52 -11.19 3.44
CA MET A 176 -2.93 -10.89 3.26
C MET A 176 -3.64 -10.97 4.61
N LYS A 177 -4.43 -9.94 4.90
CA LYS A 177 -5.28 -9.86 6.10
C LYS A 177 -6.66 -9.33 5.73
N PRO A 178 -7.71 -9.67 6.48
CA PRO A 178 -8.99 -9.00 6.32
C PRO A 178 -8.82 -7.49 6.51
N TYR A 179 -9.45 -6.69 5.65
CA TYR A 179 -9.45 -5.25 5.82
C TYR A 179 -10.44 -4.87 6.92
N VAL A 180 -9.95 -4.19 7.96
CA VAL A 180 -10.76 -3.77 9.11
C VAL A 180 -11.37 -2.40 8.83
N LEU A 181 -12.68 -2.30 8.99
CA LEU A 181 -13.51 -1.12 8.77
C LEU A 181 -13.79 -0.41 10.09
N ASP A 182 -13.98 0.90 10.02
CA ASP A 182 -14.40 1.72 11.17
C ASP A 182 -15.92 1.63 11.37
N ASP A 183 -16.38 2.06 12.54
CA ASP A 183 -17.81 2.27 12.87
C ASP A 183 -18.70 1.06 12.57
N GLN A 184 -18.17 -0.15 12.76
CA GLN A 184 -18.94 -1.36 12.54
C GLN A 184 -19.86 -1.68 13.72
N ILE A 185 -20.92 -2.42 13.41
CA ILE A 185 -21.88 -2.93 14.38
C ILE A 185 -21.59 -4.42 14.64
N CYS A 186 -21.81 -4.83 15.88
CA CYS A 186 -21.66 -6.21 16.33
C CYS A 186 -22.60 -7.14 15.56
N GLU A 187 -22.04 -8.14 14.90
CA GLU A 187 -22.80 -9.06 14.06
C GLU A 187 -23.64 -10.05 14.87
N GLU A 188 -23.28 -10.29 16.14
CA GLU A 188 -24.08 -11.10 17.06
C GLU A 188 -25.31 -10.35 17.58
N CYS A 189 -25.19 -9.04 17.79
CA CYS A 189 -26.27 -8.20 18.33
C CYS A 189 -27.19 -7.64 17.23
N ILE A 190 -26.91 -7.87 15.95
CA ILE A 190 -27.61 -7.20 14.85
C ILE A 190 -29.11 -7.53 14.81
N ARG A 191 -29.52 -8.64 15.44
CA ARG A 191 -30.93 -9.06 15.57
C ARG A 191 -31.64 -8.42 16.77
N GLU A 192 -30.94 -7.67 17.60
CA GLU A 192 -31.54 -6.97 18.74
C GLU A 192 -32.36 -5.75 18.26
N PRO A 193 -33.47 -5.40 18.95
CA PRO A 193 -34.35 -4.30 18.55
C PRO A 193 -33.67 -2.93 18.38
N ASN A 194 -32.52 -2.75 19.03
CA ASN A 194 -31.80 -1.47 19.09
C ASN A 194 -30.84 -1.24 17.91
N GLY A 195 -30.84 -2.12 16.89
CA GLY A 195 -29.98 -2.00 15.71
C GLY A 195 -28.54 -2.46 15.92
N GLY A 196 -28.28 -3.24 16.98
CA GLY A 196 -26.96 -3.75 17.35
C GLY A 196 -26.08 -2.72 18.08
N LYS A 197 -25.00 -3.19 18.71
CA LYS A 197 -24.04 -2.36 19.45
C LYS A 197 -22.82 -2.05 18.60
N HIS A 198 -22.16 -0.92 18.84
CA HIS A 198 -20.85 -0.63 18.25
C HIS A 198 -19.85 -1.78 18.53
N ALA A 199 -19.08 -2.15 17.52
CA ALA A 199 -18.12 -3.24 17.56
C ALA A 199 -16.69 -2.75 17.38
N PRO A 200 -15.95 -2.54 18.49
CA PRO A 200 -14.54 -2.14 18.43
C PRO A 200 -13.60 -3.29 18.04
N PHE A 201 -14.08 -4.54 18.05
CA PHE A 201 -13.25 -5.72 17.85
C PHE A 201 -13.61 -6.44 16.55
N PHE A 202 -12.63 -6.70 15.72
CA PHE A 202 -12.74 -7.65 14.62
C PHE A 202 -11.94 -8.92 14.91
N CYS A 203 -12.56 -10.09 14.84
CA CYS A 203 -11.84 -11.35 14.96
C CYS A 203 -11.34 -11.80 13.58
N PRO A 204 -10.01 -11.83 13.31
CA PRO A 204 -9.49 -12.25 12.01
C PRO A 204 -9.41 -13.77 11.86
N HIS A 205 -9.75 -14.55 12.90
CA HIS A 205 -9.72 -16.01 12.84
C HIS A 205 -10.79 -16.52 11.87
N LEU A 206 -10.46 -17.51 11.04
CA LEU A 206 -11.35 -18.01 9.97
C LEU A 206 -12.69 -18.55 10.49
N GLU A 207 -12.72 -19.06 11.71
CA GLU A 207 -13.95 -19.55 12.35
C GLU A 207 -14.91 -18.43 12.78
N CYS A 208 -14.41 -17.19 12.90
CA CYS A 208 -15.18 -16.03 13.33
C CYS A 208 -15.34 -15.05 12.18
N LEU A 209 -14.24 -14.43 11.74
CA LEU A 209 -14.17 -13.44 10.65
C LEU A 209 -15.28 -12.37 10.72
N GLN A 210 -15.49 -11.83 11.93
CA GLN A 210 -16.68 -11.05 12.29
C GLN A 210 -16.34 -9.92 13.27
N TYR A 211 -17.23 -8.93 13.31
CA TYR A 211 -17.17 -7.82 14.28
C TYR A 211 -17.98 -8.11 15.54
N TYR A 212 -17.40 -7.78 16.69
CA TYR A 212 -17.98 -7.99 18.01
C TYR A 212 -17.93 -6.72 18.87
N CYS A 213 -19.02 -6.47 19.60
CA CYS A 213 -18.99 -5.56 20.74
C CYS A 213 -18.24 -6.20 21.93
N GLU A 214 -17.88 -5.41 22.93
CA GLU A 214 -17.11 -5.88 24.09
C GLU A 214 -17.77 -7.06 24.82
N SER A 215 -19.11 -7.01 25.01
CA SER A 215 -19.84 -8.07 25.70
C SER A 215 -19.85 -9.38 24.91
N CYS A 216 -20.07 -9.31 23.59
CA CYS A 216 -20.07 -10.50 22.73
C CYS A 216 -18.67 -11.08 22.57
N TRP A 217 -17.65 -10.22 22.45
CA TRP A 217 -16.26 -10.66 22.43
C TRP A 217 -15.92 -11.46 23.67
N THR A 218 -16.14 -10.88 24.86
CA THR A 218 -15.85 -11.53 26.15
C THR A 218 -16.61 -12.84 26.32
N SER A 219 -17.90 -12.87 25.97
CA SER A 219 -18.72 -14.07 26.11
C SER A 219 -18.29 -15.21 25.19
N MET A 220 -17.90 -14.91 23.94
CA MET A 220 -17.58 -15.95 22.96
C MET A 220 -16.10 -16.34 22.96
N HIS A 221 -15.20 -15.37 23.15
CA HIS A 221 -13.75 -15.56 23.16
C HIS A 221 -13.19 -15.81 24.57
N GLY A 222 -14.03 -15.80 25.62
CA GLY A 222 -13.68 -16.34 26.93
C GLY A 222 -13.80 -17.87 27.02
N SER A 223 -14.28 -18.54 25.96
CA SER A 223 -14.38 -20.00 25.92
C SER A 223 -13.05 -20.66 25.55
N PRO A 224 -12.73 -21.86 26.07
CA PRO A 224 -11.46 -22.55 25.78
C PRO A 224 -11.21 -22.81 24.29
N SER A 225 -12.26 -22.91 23.48
CA SER A 225 -12.13 -23.12 22.04
C SER A 225 -11.68 -21.86 21.30
N ARG A 226 -11.90 -20.66 21.85
CA ARG A 226 -11.67 -19.38 21.17
C ARG A 226 -10.79 -18.39 21.93
N GLU A 227 -10.28 -18.77 23.11
CA GLU A 227 -9.42 -17.93 23.96
C GLU A 227 -8.10 -17.50 23.28
N HIS A 228 -7.64 -18.27 22.31
CA HIS A 228 -6.42 -17.99 21.55
C HIS A 228 -6.65 -16.98 20.40
N HIS A 229 -7.90 -16.63 20.10
CA HIS A 229 -8.19 -15.60 19.10
C HIS A 229 -7.82 -14.23 19.64
N LYS A 230 -7.19 -13.40 18.79
CA LYS A 230 -6.82 -12.03 19.14
C LYS A 230 -7.63 -11.03 18.32
N PRO A 231 -8.25 -10.03 18.94
CA PRO A 231 -9.00 -9.04 18.20
C PRO A 231 -8.03 -8.13 17.44
N LEU A 232 -8.39 -7.76 16.22
CA LEU A 232 -7.84 -6.59 15.56
C LEU A 232 -8.69 -5.40 15.97
N VAL A 233 -8.02 -4.38 16.51
CA VAL A 233 -8.57 -3.06 16.76
C VAL A 233 -7.91 -2.15 15.74
N LYS A 234 -8.69 -1.33 15.05
CA LYS A 234 -8.12 -0.30 14.20
C LYS A 234 -7.64 0.84 15.10
N GLU A 235 -6.33 1.09 15.10
CA GLU A 235 -5.77 2.23 15.84
C GLU A 235 -6.36 3.52 15.25
N ALA A 236 -6.89 4.38 16.12
CA ALA A 236 -7.53 5.65 15.78
C ALA A 236 -6.52 6.71 15.30
#